data_AF-A3QA47-F1
#
_entry.id   AF-A3QA47-F1
#
_cell.length_a   1.000
_cell.length_b   1.000
_cell.length_c   1.000
_cell.angle_alpha   90.00
_cell.angle_beta   90.00
_cell.angle_gamma   90.00
#
_symmetry.space_group_name_H-M   'P 1'
#
loop_
_entity.id
_entity.type
_entity.pdbx_description
1 polymer ?
#
loop_
_entity_poly.entity_id
_entity_poly.type
_entity_poly.pdbx_seq_one_letter_code
_entity_poly.pdbx_strand_id
1 'polypeptide(L)'
;MTGWIKFEWIFISWILSLFIHHHSVKRGAISAQKDALIDLIASLSEFKWSEEKSEKLYEQERYNAKVSRVNWKLRQLNKLSSCKFISEDKLTPLYNFDIECYLDKKTSVEDRERLKFELQECCEDLIDGIENTHFDKIVSSKSYMFWSYRHTLFGMFFGTAIVYLFIEIMKFLFK
;
A
#
# COMPACT_ATOMS: atom_id res chain seq x y z
N MET A 1 0.44 -49.88 1.46
CA MET A 1 1.29 -49.02 0.60
C MET A 1 0.51 -47.90 -0.11
N THR A 2 -0.74 -48.11 -0.52
CA THR A 2 -1.59 -47.09 -1.18
C THR A 2 -2.10 -45.95 -0.28
N GLY A 3 -2.12 -46.12 1.05
CA GLY A 3 -2.57 -45.07 1.99
C GLY A 3 -1.61 -43.90 2.16
N TRP A 4 -0.30 -44.14 2.08
CA TRP A 4 0.73 -43.08 2.18
C TRP A 4 0.70 -42.14 0.98
N ILE A 5 0.58 -42.69 -0.23
CA ILE A 5 0.47 -41.89 -1.46
C ILE A 5 -0.78 -40.98 -1.41
N LYS A 6 -1.90 -41.48 -0.88
CA LYS A 6 -3.12 -40.65 -0.72
C LYS A 6 -2.91 -39.51 0.28
N PHE A 7 -2.21 -39.75 1.38
CA PHE A 7 -1.93 -38.72 2.37
C PHE A 7 -1.00 -37.63 1.82
N GLU A 8 0.06 -38.01 1.10
CA GLU A 8 0.97 -37.06 0.45
C GLU A 8 0.25 -36.15 -0.54
N TRP A 9 -0.63 -36.70 -1.38
CA TRP A 9 -1.41 -35.90 -2.33
C TRP A 9 -2.41 -34.95 -1.66
N ILE A 10 -3.07 -35.39 -0.58
CA ILE A 10 -3.97 -34.54 0.21
C ILE A 10 -3.18 -33.40 0.87
N PHE A 11 -2.01 -33.71 1.42
CA PHE A 11 -1.14 -32.73 2.07
C PHE A 11 -0.60 -31.69 1.07
N ILE A 12 -0.13 -32.13 -0.10
CA ILE A 12 0.31 -31.25 -1.19
C ILE A 12 -0.84 -30.33 -1.63
N SER A 13 -2.05 -30.87 -1.82
CA SER A 13 -3.24 -30.10 -2.18
C SER A 13 -3.59 -29.05 -1.12
N TRP A 14 -3.47 -29.40 0.17
CA TRP A 14 -3.76 -28.49 1.27
C TRP A 14 -2.74 -27.33 1.35
N ILE A 15 -1.45 -27.62 1.16
CA ILE A 15 -0.40 -26.59 1.07
C ILE A 15 -0.66 -25.67 -0.12
N LEU A 16 -1.01 -26.23 -1.28
CA LEU A 16 -1.31 -25.44 -2.47
C LEU A 16 -2.50 -24.51 -2.25
N SER A 17 -3.55 -25.01 -1.59
CA SER A 17 -4.74 -24.25 -1.24
C SER A 17 -4.43 -23.11 -0.26
N LEU A 18 -3.66 -23.40 0.80
CA LEU A 18 -3.19 -22.39 1.75
C LEU A 18 -2.36 -21.30 1.07
N PHE A 19 -1.53 -21.68 0.10
CA PHE A 19 -0.73 -20.74 -0.67
C PHE A 19 -1.59 -19.80 -1.53
N ILE A 20 -2.54 -20.37 -2.28
CA ILE A 20 -3.50 -19.60 -3.09
C ILE A 20 -4.31 -18.66 -2.19
N HIS A 21 -4.78 -19.15 -1.05
CA HIS A 21 -5.58 -18.36 -0.12
C HIS A 21 -4.77 -17.20 0.47
N HIS A 22 -3.58 -17.46 1.01
CA HIS A 22 -2.68 -16.43 1.54
C HIS A 22 -2.35 -15.37 0.47
N HIS A 23 -2.13 -15.80 -0.77
CA HIS A 23 -1.87 -14.88 -1.88
C HIS A 23 -3.07 -13.99 -2.20
N SER A 24 -4.27 -14.57 -2.24
CA SER A 24 -5.51 -13.82 -2.43
C SER A 24 -5.72 -12.77 -1.34
N VAL A 25 -5.53 -13.16 -0.08
CA VAL A 25 -5.67 -12.28 1.08
C VAL A 25 -4.67 -11.12 1.03
N LYS A 26 -3.38 -11.39 0.75
CA LYS A 26 -2.39 -10.31 0.69
C LYS A 26 -2.61 -9.37 -0.50
N ARG A 27 -3.04 -9.89 -1.67
CA ARG A 27 -3.45 -9.02 -2.80
C ARG A 27 -4.64 -8.13 -2.43
N GLY A 28 -5.65 -8.69 -1.76
CA GLY A 28 -6.77 -7.91 -1.24
C GLY A 28 -6.34 -6.82 -0.26
N ALA A 29 -5.44 -7.15 0.68
CA ALA A 29 -4.91 -6.17 1.62
C ALA A 29 -4.11 -5.04 0.93
N ILE A 30 -3.32 -5.36 -0.10
CA ILE A 30 -2.60 -4.36 -0.88
C ILE A 30 -3.56 -3.47 -1.66
N SER A 31 -4.58 -4.04 -2.30
CA SER A 31 -5.62 -3.26 -2.99
C SER A 31 -6.32 -2.30 -2.02
N ALA A 32 -6.74 -2.77 -0.85
CA ALA A 32 -7.39 -1.93 0.15
C ALA A 32 -6.50 -0.78 0.64
N GLN A 33 -5.19 -1.02 0.81
CA GLN A 33 -4.24 0.04 1.18
C GLN A 33 -3.99 1.02 0.03
N LYS A 34 -4.00 0.55 -1.22
CA LYS A 34 -3.91 1.37 -2.43
C LYS A 34 -5.13 2.28 -2.55
N ASP A 35 -6.33 1.72 -2.45
CA ASP A 35 -7.58 2.48 -2.54
C ASP A 35 -7.66 3.54 -1.43
N ALA A 36 -7.31 3.19 -0.18
CA ALA A 36 -7.26 4.15 0.92
C ALA A 36 -6.18 5.24 0.76
N LEU A 37 -5.10 4.98 0.00
CA LEU A 37 -4.09 5.99 -0.33
C LEU A 37 -4.63 6.95 -1.40
N ILE A 38 -5.28 6.41 -2.45
CA ILE A 38 -5.92 7.18 -3.50
C ILE A 38 -6.99 8.10 -2.89
N ASP A 39 -7.82 7.59 -1.98
CA ASP A 39 -8.84 8.40 -1.29
C ASP A 39 -8.22 9.58 -0.52
N LEU A 40 -7.06 9.37 0.13
CA LEU A 40 -6.37 10.45 0.84
C LEU A 40 -5.82 11.51 -0.13
N ILE A 41 -5.29 11.09 -1.28
CA ILE A 41 -4.77 11.99 -2.32
C ILE A 41 -5.91 12.76 -2.97
N ALA A 42 -7.02 12.09 -3.32
CA ALA A 42 -8.24 12.75 -3.80
C ALA A 42 -8.80 13.76 -2.77
N SER A 43 -8.72 13.44 -1.47
CA SER A 43 -9.13 14.38 -0.43
C SER A 43 -8.21 15.61 -0.27
N LEU A 44 -7.00 15.59 -0.86
CA LEU A 44 -6.11 16.74 -0.94
C LEU A 44 -6.46 17.64 -2.12
N SER A 45 -6.81 17.06 -3.28
CA SER A 45 -7.24 17.84 -4.45
C SER A 45 -8.55 18.60 -4.19
N GLU A 46 -9.43 18.02 -3.37
CA GLU A 46 -10.71 18.63 -2.95
C GLU A 46 -10.63 19.37 -1.60
N PHE A 47 -9.43 19.79 -1.18
CA PHE A 47 -9.27 20.43 0.12
C PHE A 47 -10.12 21.72 0.22
N LYS A 48 -11.06 21.74 1.18
CA LYS A 48 -11.88 22.92 1.48
C LYS A 48 -11.11 23.86 2.38
N TRP A 49 -10.67 24.98 1.82
CA TRP A 49 -9.96 26.05 2.49
C TRP A 49 -10.94 27.03 3.14
N SER A 50 -10.72 27.38 4.40
CA SER A 50 -11.35 28.53 5.05
C SER A 50 -10.62 29.83 4.67
N GLU A 51 -11.35 30.89 4.32
CA GLU A 51 -10.77 32.20 3.96
C GLU A 51 -10.53 33.13 5.16
N GLU A 52 -10.77 32.65 6.38
CA GLU A 52 -10.58 33.46 7.59
C GLU A 52 -9.09 33.67 7.90
N LYS A 53 -8.70 34.95 8.04
CA LYS A 53 -7.29 35.35 8.23
C LYS A 53 -6.68 34.80 9.52
N SER A 54 -7.50 34.59 10.55
CA SER A 54 -7.11 33.98 11.83
C SER A 54 -6.78 32.49 11.70
N GLU A 55 -7.16 31.85 10.60
CA GLU A 55 -7.06 30.41 10.42
C GLU A 55 -5.97 29.99 9.43
N LYS A 56 -5.19 30.92 8.85
CA LYS A 56 -4.15 30.58 7.85
C LYS A 56 -3.15 29.56 8.36
N LEU A 57 -2.61 29.78 9.56
CA LEU A 57 -1.65 28.87 10.20
C LEU A 57 -2.31 27.52 10.50
N TYR A 58 -3.57 27.54 10.93
CA TYR A 58 -4.36 26.33 11.18
C TYR A 58 -4.62 25.53 9.89
N GLU A 59 -4.94 26.19 8.78
CA GLU A 59 -5.14 25.54 7.48
C GLU A 59 -3.84 24.97 6.92
N GLN A 60 -2.73 25.66 7.12
CA GLN A 60 -1.40 25.15 6.79
C GLN A 60 -1.06 23.89 7.59
N GLU A 61 -1.30 23.88 8.90
CA GLU A 61 -1.12 22.68 9.74
C GLU A 61 -2.05 21.53 9.30
N ARG A 62 -3.30 21.83 8.99
CA ARG A 62 -4.29 20.84 8.53
C ARG A 62 -3.90 20.22 7.19
N TYR A 63 -3.39 21.02 6.26
CA TYR A 63 -2.86 20.53 4.99
C TYR A 63 -1.61 19.67 5.21
N ASN A 64 -0.63 20.16 5.98
CA ASN A 64 0.61 19.44 6.30
C ASN A 64 0.35 18.10 6.99
N ALA A 65 -0.65 18.06 7.88
CA ALA A 65 -1.10 16.82 8.51
C ALA A 65 -1.67 15.82 7.49
N LYS A 66 -2.43 16.28 6.49
CA LYS A 66 -2.93 15.41 5.41
C LYS A 66 -1.80 14.89 4.53
N VAL A 67 -0.87 15.74 4.09
CA VAL A 67 0.29 15.31 3.29
C VAL A 67 1.14 14.29 4.07
N SER A 68 1.32 14.50 5.37
CA SER A 68 2.02 13.54 6.24
C SER A 68 1.32 12.19 6.32
N ARG A 69 -0.02 12.16 6.34
CA ARG A 69 -0.81 10.91 6.30
C ARG A 69 -0.64 10.20 4.96
N VAL A 70 -0.61 10.92 3.84
CA VAL A 70 -0.32 10.35 2.51
C VAL A 70 1.05 9.69 2.49
N ASN A 71 2.10 10.39 2.95
CA ASN A 71 3.45 9.83 3.01
C ASN A 71 3.51 8.56 3.89
N TRP A 72 2.92 8.61 5.09
CA TRP A 72 2.90 7.45 5.97
C TRP A 72 2.17 6.25 5.34
N LYS A 73 1.04 6.49 4.69
CA LYS A 73 0.27 5.46 3.99
C LYS A 73 1.02 4.89 2.79
N LEU A 74 1.73 5.72 2.03
CA LEU A 74 2.63 5.29 0.95
C LEU A 74 3.75 4.38 1.49
N ARG A 75 4.37 4.73 2.61
CA ARG A 75 5.37 3.88 3.27
C ARG A 75 4.81 2.53 3.71
N GLN A 76 3.58 2.52 4.25
CA GLN A 76 2.90 1.27 4.60
C GLN A 76 2.64 0.40 3.37
N LEU A 77 2.12 0.99 2.29
CA LEU A 77 1.87 0.29 1.04
C LEU A 77 3.17 -0.28 0.45
N ASN A 78 4.24 0.51 0.46
CA ASN A 78 5.55 0.08 -0.03
C ASN A 78 6.11 -1.09 0.80
N LYS A 79 5.96 -1.03 2.13
CA LYS A 79 6.37 -2.12 3.02
C LYS A 79 5.55 -3.38 2.81
N LEU A 80 4.22 -3.26 2.72
CA LEU A 80 3.30 -4.38 2.56
C LEU A 80 3.50 -5.12 1.22
N SER A 81 3.70 -4.36 0.16
CA SER A 81 3.98 -4.89 -1.18
C SER A 81 5.43 -5.34 -1.38
N SER A 82 6.33 -4.92 -0.48
CA SER A 82 7.79 -5.06 -0.63
C SER A 82 8.29 -4.46 -1.95
N CYS A 83 7.62 -3.39 -2.40
CA CYS A 83 7.85 -2.70 -3.66
C CYS A 83 7.72 -1.21 -3.47
N LYS A 84 8.50 -0.43 -4.22
CA LYS A 84 8.22 1.02 -4.36
C LYS A 84 7.14 1.21 -5.42
N PHE A 85 5.96 1.65 -4.98
CA PHE A 85 4.89 2.14 -5.86
C PHE A 85 5.27 3.48 -6.45
N ILE A 86 5.50 4.43 -5.56
CA ILE A 86 5.98 5.77 -5.87
C ILE A 86 7.17 6.07 -4.97
N SER A 87 8.11 6.84 -5.50
CA SER A 87 9.28 7.34 -4.80
C SER A 87 8.90 8.60 -4.00
N GLU A 88 9.41 8.73 -2.78
CA GLU A 88 9.00 9.80 -1.86
C GLU A 88 9.26 11.20 -2.41
N ASP A 89 10.22 11.35 -3.31
CA ASP A 89 10.52 12.57 -4.07
C ASP A 89 9.34 13.06 -4.93
N LYS A 90 8.46 12.17 -5.41
CA LYS A 90 7.25 12.59 -6.12
C LYS A 90 6.23 13.28 -5.22
N LEU A 91 6.37 13.19 -3.89
CA LEU A 91 5.53 13.94 -2.94
C LEU A 91 6.06 15.36 -2.68
N THR A 92 7.27 15.69 -3.13
CA THR A 92 7.90 17.01 -2.93
C THR A 92 7.02 18.18 -3.38
N PRO A 93 6.32 18.11 -4.53
CA PRO A 93 5.42 19.19 -4.94
C PRO A 93 4.28 19.44 -3.96
N LEU A 94 3.75 18.40 -3.30
CA LEU A 94 2.74 18.56 -2.25
C LEU A 94 3.31 19.28 -1.02
N TYR A 95 4.57 19.03 -0.66
CA TYR A 95 5.22 19.73 0.45
C TYR A 95 5.55 21.19 0.13
N ASN A 96 5.80 21.49 -1.14
CA ASN A 96 6.17 22.83 -1.61
C ASN A 96 4.98 23.69 -2.03
N PHE A 97 3.75 23.19 -1.84
CA PHE A 97 2.55 23.93 -2.19
C PHE A 97 2.45 25.24 -1.38
N ASP A 98 2.33 26.38 -2.08
CA ASP A 98 2.32 27.70 -1.46
C ASP A 98 0.94 28.08 -0.92
N ILE A 99 0.65 27.59 0.28
CA ILE A 99 -0.60 27.82 1.02
C ILE A 99 -0.76 29.30 1.39
N GLU A 100 0.35 29.99 1.67
CA GLU A 100 0.32 31.39 2.08
C GLU A 100 -0.15 32.29 0.94
N CYS A 101 0.40 32.06 -0.27
CA CYS A 101 -0.01 32.73 -1.50
C CYS A 101 -1.45 32.37 -1.88
N TYR A 102 -1.83 31.09 -1.75
CA TYR A 102 -3.20 30.65 -2.05
C TYR A 102 -4.25 31.32 -1.15
N LEU A 103 -3.98 31.42 0.16
CA LEU A 103 -4.90 32.02 1.12
C LEU A 103 -4.79 33.55 1.22
N ASP A 104 -3.85 34.21 0.54
CA ASP A 104 -3.72 35.66 0.61
C ASP A 104 -4.77 36.38 -0.24
N LYS A 105 -5.50 37.30 0.39
CA LYS A 105 -6.59 38.08 -0.23
C LYS A 105 -6.10 39.07 -1.27
N LYS A 106 -4.79 39.31 -1.33
CA LYS A 106 -4.15 40.19 -2.32
C LYS A 106 -3.71 39.44 -3.59
N THR A 107 -3.64 38.11 -3.52
CA THR A 107 -3.31 37.27 -4.68
C THR A 107 -4.42 37.36 -5.71
N SER A 108 -4.04 37.44 -6.99
CA SER A 108 -5.01 37.48 -8.08
C SER A 108 -5.84 36.19 -8.10
N VAL A 109 -7.07 36.26 -8.63
CA VAL A 109 -7.91 35.06 -8.79
C VAL A 109 -7.23 34.06 -9.73
N GLU A 110 -6.57 34.57 -10.78
CA GLU A 110 -5.84 33.76 -11.77
C GLU A 110 -4.70 32.97 -11.13
N ASP A 111 -3.91 33.58 -10.24
CA ASP A 111 -2.80 32.90 -9.54
C ASP A 111 -3.31 31.83 -8.55
N ARG A 112 -4.42 32.10 -7.86
CA ARG A 112 -5.05 31.13 -6.97
C ARG A 112 -5.60 29.94 -7.73
N GLU A 113 -6.24 30.17 -8.86
CA GLU A 113 -6.72 29.12 -9.74
C GLU A 113 -5.56 28.30 -10.29
N ARG A 114 -4.46 28.94 -10.72
CA ARG A 114 -3.26 28.23 -11.17
C ARG A 114 -2.70 27.30 -10.11
N LEU A 115 -2.51 27.81 -8.88
CA LEU A 115 -2.03 26.98 -7.76
C LEU A 115 -2.98 25.81 -7.48
N LYS A 116 -4.30 26.02 -7.54
CA LYS A 116 -5.28 24.95 -7.38
C LYS A 116 -5.15 23.88 -8.48
N PHE A 117 -5.01 24.30 -9.74
CA PHE A 117 -4.83 23.38 -10.86
C PHE A 117 -3.52 22.60 -10.75
N GLU A 118 -2.40 23.25 -10.41
CA GLU A 118 -1.10 22.59 -10.17
C GLU A 118 -1.19 21.53 -9.06
N LEU A 119 -1.94 21.82 -7.98
CA LEU A 119 -2.17 20.86 -6.91
C LEU A 119 -3.03 19.67 -7.38
N GLN A 120 -4.08 19.94 -8.17
CA GLN A 120 -4.96 18.90 -8.71
C GLN A 120 -4.22 17.99 -9.68
N GLU A 121 -3.48 18.56 -10.63
CA GLU A 121 -2.66 17.83 -11.59
C GLU A 121 -1.63 16.95 -10.88
N CYS A 122 -0.93 17.48 -9.86
CA CYS A 122 0.01 16.68 -9.07
C CYS A 122 -0.68 15.51 -8.35
N CYS A 123 -1.90 15.71 -7.84
CA CYS A 123 -2.65 14.63 -7.19
C CYS A 123 -3.09 13.57 -8.20
N GLU A 124 -3.55 13.96 -9.39
CA GLU A 124 -3.94 13.04 -10.47
C GLU A 124 -2.74 12.22 -10.97
N ASP A 125 -1.60 12.87 -11.23
CA ASP A 125 -0.34 12.21 -11.62
C ASP A 125 0.12 11.16 -10.59
N LEU A 126 -0.06 11.46 -9.28
CA LEU A 126 0.26 10.52 -8.21
C LEU A 126 -0.69 9.33 -8.19
N ILE A 127 -1.99 9.57 -8.40
CA ILE A 127 -3.00 8.50 -8.49
C ILE A 127 -2.67 7.59 -9.66
N ASP A 128 -2.48 8.15 -10.85
CA ASP A 128 -2.15 7.41 -12.07
C ASP A 128 -0.85 6.62 -11.91
N GLY A 129 0.18 7.22 -11.28
CA GLY A 129 1.42 6.54 -10.97
C GLY A 129 1.25 5.34 -10.03
N ILE A 130 0.39 5.46 -9.02
CA ILE A 130 0.05 4.37 -8.08
C ILE A 130 -0.68 3.25 -8.82
N GLU A 131 -1.68 3.60 -9.65
CA GLU A 131 -2.51 2.63 -10.37
C GLU A 131 -1.73 1.85 -11.42
N ASN A 132 -0.93 2.55 -12.24
CA ASN A 132 -0.08 1.91 -13.23
C ASN A 132 0.93 0.97 -12.56
N THR A 133 1.55 1.41 -11.46
CA THR A 133 2.51 0.55 -10.75
C THR A 133 1.84 -0.63 -10.06
N HIS A 134 0.62 -0.46 -9.54
CA HIS A 134 -0.18 -1.57 -9.01
C HIS A 134 -0.44 -2.61 -10.10
N PHE A 135 -0.89 -2.16 -11.27
CA PHE A 135 -1.18 -3.02 -12.40
C PHE A 135 0.08 -3.78 -12.85
N ASP A 136 1.18 -3.09 -13.09
CA ASP A 136 2.40 -3.69 -13.62
C ASP A 136 3.09 -4.64 -12.64
N LYS A 137 3.16 -4.27 -11.36
CA LYS A 137 3.97 -5.03 -10.40
C LYS A 137 3.18 -6.06 -9.61
N ILE A 138 1.88 -5.85 -9.42
CA ILE A 138 1.04 -6.72 -8.57
C ILE A 138 -0.01 -7.48 -9.38
N VAL A 139 -0.49 -6.94 -10.49
CA VAL A 139 -1.46 -7.64 -11.32
C VAL A 139 -0.77 -8.43 -12.43
N SER A 140 0.19 -7.83 -13.15
CA SER A 140 0.79 -8.44 -14.35
C SER A 140 2.05 -9.28 -14.07
N SER A 141 2.92 -8.86 -13.15
CA SER A 141 4.20 -9.56 -12.90
C SER A 141 4.08 -10.76 -11.95
N LYS A 142 4.01 -11.97 -12.52
CA LYS A 142 4.05 -13.23 -11.76
C LYS A 142 5.40 -13.47 -11.05
N SER A 143 6.52 -13.07 -11.67
CA SER A 143 7.87 -13.33 -11.17
C SER A 143 8.24 -12.42 -9.99
N TYR A 144 7.85 -11.15 -10.03
CA TYR A 144 8.11 -10.21 -8.94
C TYR A 144 7.33 -10.60 -7.66
N MET A 145 6.09 -11.05 -7.84
CA MET A 145 5.31 -11.62 -6.74
C MET A 145 5.94 -12.89 -6.16
N PHE A 146 6.50 -13.79 -6.97
CA PHE A 146 7.21 -14.95 -6.42
C PHE A 146 8.43 -14.54 -5.58
N TRP A 147 9.22 -13.57 -6.08
CA TRP A 147 10.47 -13.15 -5.42
C TRP A 147 10.24 -12.39 -4.11
N SER A 148 9.23 -11.53 -4.06
CA SER A 148 8.82 -10.81 -2.85
C SER A 148 8.38 -11.76 -1.72
N TYR A 149 7.92 -12.97 -2.05
CA TYR A 149 7.33 -13.91 -1.09
C TYR A 149 8.25 -15.06 -0.66
N ARG A 150 9.46 -15.16 -1.21
CA ARG A 150 10.38 -16.26 -0.91
C ARG A 150 10.56 -16.49 0.60
N HIS A 151 10.66 -15.42 1.39
CA HIS A 151 10.87 -15.53 2.84
C HIS A 151 9.63 -16.02 3.59
N THR A 152 8.44 -15.58 3.18
CA THR A 152 7.17 -16.08 3.75
C THR A 152 6.94 -17.54 3.40
N LEU A 153 7.30 -17.95 2.18
CA LEU A 153 7.26 -19.35 1.74
C LEU A 153 8.18 -20.23 2.59
N PHE A 154 9.43 -19.83 2.79
CA PHE A 154 10.35 -20.56 3.67
C PHE A 154 9.81 -20.69 5.09
N GLY A 155 9.25 -19.61 5.65
CA GLY A 155 8.63 -19.64 6.98
C GLY A 155 7.45 -20.62 7.08
N MET A 156 6.58 -20.66 6.07
CA MET A 156 5.43 -21.57 6.04
C MET A 156 5.87 -23.04 5.95
N PHE A 157 6.83 -23.36 5.07
CA PHE A 157 7.41 -24.71 4.98
C PHE A 157 8.13 -25.14 6.26
N PHE A 158 8.86 -24.23 6.90
CA PHE A 158 9.53 -24.52 8.16
C PHE A 158 8.52 -24.75 9.29
N GLY A 159 7.46 -23.95 9.34
CA GLY A 159 6.38 -24.12 10.31
C GLY A 159 5.66 -25.46 10.16
N THR A 160 5.33 -25.87 8.93
CA THR A 160 4.71 -27.18 8.69
C THR A 160 5.66 -28.34 8.99
N ALA A 161 6.96 -28.21 8.68
CA ALA A 161 7.96 -29.21 9.03
C ALA A 161 8.10 -29.38 10.56
N ILE A 162 8.07 -28.29 11.33
CA ILE A 162 8.09 -28.33 12.80
C ILE A 162 6.85 -29.05 13.34
N VAL A 163 5.66 -28.71 12.85
CA VAL A 163 4.41 -29.36 13.28
C VAL A 163 4.44 -30.85 12.94
N TYR A 164 4.94 -31.22 11.76
CA TYR A 164 5.08 -32.61 11.36
C TYR A 164 6.05 -33.37 12.28
N LEU A 165 7.25 -32.83 12.52
CA LEU A 165 8.23 -33.42 13.44
C LEU A 165 7.68 -33.56 14.86
N PHE A 166 6.92 -32.57 15.33
CA PHE A 166 6.26 -32.63 16.63
C PHE A 166 5.26 -33.78 16.71
N ILE A 167 4.42 -33.97 15.69
CA ILE A 167 3.48 -35.10 15.64
C ILE A 167 4.22 -36.43 15.63
N GLU A 168 5.33 -36.53 14.91
CA GLU A 168 6.12 -37.77 14.81
C GLU A 168 6.81 -38.11 16.14
N ILE A 169 7.37 -37.10 16.83
CA ILE A 169 7.95 -37.26 18.18
C ILE A 169 6.87 -37.67 19.18
N MET A 170 5.70 -37.04 19.16
CA MET A 170 4.58 -37.40 20.03
C MET A 170 4.09 -38.82 19.77
N LYS A 171 3.97 -39.23 18.50
CA LYS A 171 3.64 -40.62 18.14
C LYS A 171 4.70 -41.61 18.58
N PHE A 172 5.98 -41.23 18.61
CA PHE A 172 7.07 -42.07 19.10
C PHE A 172 7.04 -42.22 20.63
N LEU A 173 6.77 -41.12 21.36
CA LEU A 173 6.73 -41.10 22.83
C LEU A 173 5.49 -41.75 23.43
N PHE A 174 4.35 -41.67 22.74
CA PHE A 174 3.06 -42.23 23.19
C PHE A 174 2.71 -43.55 22.49
N LYS A 175 3.73 -44.25 21.98
CA LYS A 175 3.61 -45.62 21.47
C LYS A 175 3.95 -46.64 22.54
#